data_AF-A0AAX6NBV9-F1
#
_entry.id   AF-A0AAX6NBV9-F1
#
_cell.length_a   1.000
_cell.length_b   1.000
_cell.length_c   1.000
_cell.angle_alpha   90.00
_cell.angle_beta   90.00
_cell.angle_gamma   90.00
#
_symmetry.space_group_name_H-M   'P 1'
#
loop_
_entity.id
_entity.type
_entity.pdbx_description
1 polymer ?
#
loop_
_entity_poly.entity_id
_entity_poly.type
_entity_poly.pdbx_seq_one_letter_code
_entity_poly.pdbx_strand_id
1 'polypeptide(L)'
;MKTFSIVSVGLCIVGFALLLSNYLSTKFNEPIVMIGFIAMLAGTIFSFVAFAKNELGFLKFIAAGTFFVVTFLVCALDPFQVIRMMVWLKN
;
A
#
# COMPACT_ATOMS: atom_id res chain seq x y z
N MET A 1 11.39 8.25 19.49
CA MET A 1 11.19 6.83 19.08
C MET A 1 10.69 6.85 17.64
N LYS A 2 11.16 5.97 16.75
CA LYS A 2 10.79 5.96 15.31
C LYS A 2 9.64 5.00 15.01
N THR A 3 8.72 4.85 15.96
CA THR A 3 7.71 3.78 15.93
C THR A 3 6.76 3.96 14.75
N PHE A 4 6.37 5.19 14.43
CA PHE A 4 5.48 5.45 13.28
C PHE A 4 6.19 5.19 11.94
N SER A 5 7.46 5.56 11.82
CA SER A 5 8.27 5.25 10.64
C SER A 5 8.48 3.74 10.43
N ILE A 6 8.62 2.95 11.50
CA ILE A 6 8.79 1.49 11.38
C ILE A 6 7.47 0.83 10.99
N VAL A 7 6.38 1.23 11.64
CA VAL A 7 5.03 0.70 11.34
C VAL A 7 4.61 1.05 9.92
N SER A 8 4.89 2.27 9.44
CA SER A 8 4.58 2.68 8.06
C SER A 8 5.29 1.81 7.03
N VAL A 9 6.60 1.60 7.21
CA VAL A 9 7.41 0.76 6.31
C VAL A 9 6.93 -0.69 6.35
N GLY A 10 6.64 -1.24 7.54
CA GLY A 10 6.10 -2.59 7.69
C GLY A 10 4.78 -2.78 6.94
N LEU A 11 3.86 -1.82 7.08
CA LEU A 11 2.58 -1.82 6.36
C LEU A 11 2.75 -1.70 4.85
N CYS A 12 3.68 -0.86 4.37
CA CYS A 12 4.01 -0.76 2.95
C CYS A 12 4.58 -2.08 2.41
N ILE A 13 5.48 -2.75 3.14
CA ILE A 13 6.03 -4.05 2.70
C ILE A 13 4.92 -5.10 2.61
N VAL A 14 4.05 -5.18 3.61
CA VAL A 14 2.91 -6.12 3.62
C VAL A 14 1.94 -5.81 2.48
N GLY A 15 1.57 -4.55 2.30
CA GLY A 15 0.67 -4.12 1.23
C GLY A 15 1.22 -4.44 -0.17
N PHE A 16 2.51 -4.18 -0.38
CA PHE A 16 3.19 -4.52 -1.64
C PHE A 16 3.21 -6.04 -1.88
N ALA A 17 3.56 -6.82 -0.86
CA ALA A 17 3.61 -8.28 -0.97
C ALA A 17 2.24 -8.88 -1.32
N LEU A 18 1.15 -8.34 -0.76
CA LEU A 18 -0.22 -8.77 -1.08
C LEU A 18 -0.62 -8.40 -2.52
N LEU A 19 -0.29 -7.19 -2.97
CA LEU A 19 -0.59 -6.79 -4.35
C LEU A 19 0.24 -7.58 -5.36
N LEU A 20 1.51 -7.84 -5.05
CA LEU A 20 2.39 -8.66 -5.88
C LEU A 20 1.92 -10.12 -5.92
N SER A 21 1.50 -10.69 -4.80
CA SER A 21 1.00 -12.07 -4.77
C SER A 21 -0.29 -12.23 -5.58
N ASN A 22 -1.18 -11.22 -5.56
CA ASN A 22 -2.33 -11.19 -6.46
C ASN A 22 -1.91 -11.10 -7.93
N TYR A 23 -0.94 -10.25 -8.26
CA TYR A 23 -0.43 -10.11 -9.64
C TYR A 23 0.19 -11.40 -10.19
N LEU A 24 0.91 -12.15 -9.34
CA LEU A 24 1.50 -13.44 -9.70
C LEU A 24 0.49 -14.59 -9.75
N SER A 25 -0.71 -14.40 -9.20
CA SER A 25 -1.76 -15.42 -9.16
C SER A 25 -2.52 -15.47 -10.49
N THR A 26 -2.84 -16.68 -10.95
CA THR A 26 -3.65 -16.89 -12.17
C THR A 26 -5.12 -16.49 -12.01
N LYS A 27 -5.59 -16.38 -10.76
CA LYS A 27 -6.93 -15.91 -10.42
C LYS A 27 -6.82 -14.62 -9.63
N PHE A 28 -7.65 -13.65 -10.00
CA PHE A 28 -7.81 -12.41 -9.24
C PHE A 28 -8.45 -12.72 -7.90
N ASN A 29 -7.85 -12.22 -6.81
CA ASN A 29 -8.35 -12.40 -5.46
C ASN A 29 -8.69 -11.03 -4.88
N GLU A 30 -9.96 -10.67 -4.96
CA GLU A 30 -10.48 -9.36 -4.58
C GLU A 30 -10.18 -9.01 -3.11
N PRO A 31 -10.38 -9.91 -2.12
CA PRO A 31 -10.01 -9.66 -0.73
C PRO A 31 -8.53 -9.32 -0.53
N ILE A 32 -7.61 -10.04 -1.19
CA ILE A 32 -6.17 -9.81 -1.07
C ILE A 32 -5.81 -8.42 -1.60
N VAL A 33 -6.38 -8.05 -2.74
CA VAL A 33 -6.17 -6.72 -3.34
C VAL A 33 -6.69 -5.62 -2.41
N MET A 34 -7.87 -5.80 -1.82
CA MET A 34 -8.45 -4.83 -0.89
C MET A 34 -7.58 -4.65 0.36
N ILE A 35 -7.17 -5.74 1.00
CA ILE A 35 -6.30 -5.68 2.18
C ILE A 35 -4.94 -5.06 1.82
N GLY A 36 -4.40 -5.40 0.63
CA GLY A 36 -3.16 -4.81 0.11
C GLY A 36 -3.24 -3.29 -0.03
N PHE A 37 -4.31 -2.78 -0.63
CA PHE A 37 -4.55 -1.34 -0.76
C PHE A 37 -4.78 -0.65 0.59
N ILE A 38 -5.54 -1.26 1.50
CA ILE A 38 -5.75 -0.72 2.85
C ILE A 38 -4.43 -0.63 3.61
N ALA A 39 -3.60 -1.67 3.55
CA ALA A 39 -2.28 -1.68 4.19
C ALA A 39 -1.37 -0.59 3.60
N MET A 40 -1.36 -0.43 2.28
CA MET A 40 -0.64 0.63 1.57
C MET A 40 -1.10 2.03 1.99
N LEU A 41 -2.41 2.27 2.06
CA LEU A 41 -2.98 3.54 2.51
C LEU A 41 -2.64 3.83 3.98
N ALA A 42 -2.83 2.84 4.86
CA ALA A 42 -2.50 2.96 6.28
C ALA A 42 -1.01 3.26 6.49
N GLY A 43 -0.12 2.56 5.78
CA GLY A 43 1.32 2.81 5.82
C GLY A 43 1.66 4.25 5.44
N THR A 44 1.01 4.77 4.39
CA THR A 44 1.19 6.16 3.94
C THR A 44 0.71 7.17 4.98
N ILE A 45 -0.47 6.94 5.58
CA ILE A 45 -1.01 7.78 6.65
C ILE A 45 -0.03 7.83 7.83
N PHE A 46 0.50 6.67 8.25
CA PHE A 46 1.51 6.64 9.32
C PHE A 46 2.80 7.36 8.94
N SER A 47 3.17 7.34 7.65
CA SER A 47 4.29 8.13 7.13
C SER A 47 4.04 9.64 7.33
N PHE A 48 2.85 10.13 6.99
CA PHE A 48 2.45 11.52 7.22
C PHE A 48 2.39 11.88 8.72
N VAL A 49 1.94 10.95 9.57
CA VAL A 49 1.99 11.15 11.03
C VAL A 49 3.44 11.25 11.53
N ALA A 50 4.36 10.43 11.01
CA ALA A 50 5.78 10.51 11.32
C ALA A 50 6.41 11.84 10.85
N PHE A 51 5.94 12.40 9.73
CA PHE A 51 6.27 13.77 9.31
C PHE A 51 5.80 14.81 10.31
N ALA A 52 4.52 14.78 10.68
CA ALA A 52 3.94 15.74 11.63
C ALA A 52 4.63 15.68 13.00
N LYS A 53 5.07 14.49 13.43
CA LYS A 53 5.81 14.27 14.68
C LYS A 53 7.31 14.56 14.58
N ASN A 54 7.80 15.06 13.44
CA ASN A 54 9.22 15.37 13.21
C ASN A 54 10.16 14.19 13.54
N GLU A 55 9.76 12.95 13.23
CA GLU A 55 10.63 11.80 13.46
C GLU A 55 11.92 11.93 12.61
N LEU A 56 13.08 11.73 13.23
CA LEU A 56 14.39 11.83 12.57
C LEU A 56 14.65 10.62 11.66
N GLY A 57 14.97 10.89 10.39
CA GLY A 57 15.46 9.88 9.44
C GLY A 57 14.76 9.93 8.09
N PHE A 58 15.37 9.25 7.11
CA PHE A 58 14.89 9.18 5.73
C PHE A 58 13.73 8.17 5.53
N LEU A 59 13.54 7.24 6.47
CA LEU A 59 12.52 6.18 6.40
C LEU A 59 11.09 6.72 6.22
N LYS A 60 10.77 7.89 6.79
CA LYS A 60 9.47 8.56 6.62
C LYS A 60 9.18 9.01 5.18
N PHE A 61 10.19 9.23 4.35
CA PHE A 61 10.01 9.54 2.93
C PHE A 61 9.84 8.26 2.09
N ILE A 62 10.51 7.17 2.48
CA ILE A 62 10.50 5.91 1.75
C ILE A 62 9.08 5.33 1.69
N ALA A 63 8.37 5.27 2.82
CA ALA A 63 7.02 4.69 2.85
C ALA A 63 6.03 5.48 1.98
N ALA A 64 6.04 6.82 2.08
CA ALA A 64 5.21 7.67 1.22
C ALA A 64 5.57 7.53 -0.27
N GLY A 65 6.87 7.53 -0.61
CA GLY A 65 7.33 7.32 -1.99
C GLY A 65 6.93 5.95 -2.54
N THR A 66 7.06 4.90 -1.72
CA THR A 66 6.69 3.53 -2.08
C THR A 66 5.22 3.43 -2.43
N PHE A 67 4.34 4.07 -1.67
CA PHE A 67 2.91 4.09 -1.96
C PHE A 67 2.60 4.65 -3.35
N PHE A 68 3.17 5.80 -3.70
CA PHE A 68 2.95 6.41 -5.01
C PHE A 68 3.50 5.54 -6.14
N VAL A 69 4.71 5.00 -5.99
CA VAL A 69 5.32 4.12 -7.00
C VAL A 69 4.49 2.85 -7.20
N VAL A 70 4.09 2.18 -6.11
CA VAL A 70 3.31 0.93 -6.19
C VAL A 70 1.93 1.18 -6.78
N THR A 71 1.25 2.24 -6.34
CA THR A 71 -0.07 2.59 -6.89
C THR A 71 0.02 2.95 -8.37
N PHE A 72 1.06 3.69 -8.77
CA PHE A 72 1.34 3.99 -10.17
C PHE A 72 1.55 2.72 -10.99
N LEU A 73 2.36 1.78 -10.50
CA LEU A 73 2.58 0.49 -11.16
C LEU A 73 1.28 -0.31 -11.30
N VAL A 74 0.45 -0.36 -10.26
CA VAL A 74 -0.84 -1.05 -10.34
C VAL A 74 -1.73 -0.41 -11.40
N CYS A 75 -1.85 0.92 -11.42
CA CYS A 75 -2.63 1.62 -12.43
C CYS A 75 -2.08 1.43 -13.86
N ALA A 76 -0.75 1.34 -14.02
CA ALA A 76 -0.11 1.18 -15.31
C ALA A 76 -0.19 -0.26 -15.86
N LEU A 77 -0.07 -1.26 -14.99
CA LEU A 77 -0.03 -2.67 -15.38
C LEU A 77 -1.42 -3.32 -15.41
N ASP A 78 -2.32 -2.92 -14.50
CA ASP A 78 -3.69 -3.44 -14.44
C ASP A 78 -4.67 -2.30 -14.07
N PRO A 79 -5.03 -1.43 -15.03
CA PRO A 79 -5.84 -0.24 -14.77
C PRO A 79 -7.26 -0.56 -14.26
N PHE A 80 -7.75 -1.78 -14.50
CA PHE A 80 -9.09 -2.21 -14.07
C PHE A 80 -9.09 -2.93 -12.72
N GLN A 81 -7.92 -3.15 -12.10
CA GLN A 81 -7.80 -3.82 -10.81
C GLN A 81 -8.65 -3.14 -9.72
N VAL A 82 -8.58 -1.81 -9.62
CA VAL A 82 -9.35 -1.05 -8.61
C VAL A 82 -10.85 -1.14 -8.89
N ILE A 83 -11.25 -1.03 -10.16
CA ILE A 83 -12.67 -1.13 -10.56
C ILE A 83 -13.23 -2.51 -10.23
N ARG A 84 -12.49 -3.58 -10.54
CA ARG A 84 -12.91 -4.96 -10.26
C ARG A 84 -13.12 -5.20 -8.77
N MET A 85 -12.20 -4.72 -7.95
CA MET A 85 -12.33 -4.75 -6.49
C MET A 85 -13.58 -3.98 -6.01
N MET A 86 -13.85 -2.79 -6.56
CA MET A 86 -15.04 -2.01 -6.18
C MET A 86 -16.35 -2.69 -6.59
N VAL A 87 -16.39 -3.36 -7.75
CA VAL A 87 -17.56 -4.13 -8.19
C VAL A 87 -17.83 -5.29 -7.25
N TRP A 88 -16.79 -6.01 -6.84
CA TRP A 88 -16.92 -7.08 -5.84
C TRP A 88 -17.42 -6.56 -4.49
N LEU A 89 -16.91 -5.43 -4.01
CA LEU A 89 -17.34 -4.85 -2.73
C LEU A 89 -18.82 -4.44 -2.72
N LYS A 90 -19.36 -4.07 -3.89
CA LYS A 90 -20.78 -3.72 -4.05
C LYS A 90 -21.70 -4.95 -3.95
N ASN A 91 -21.19 -6.12 -4.34
CA ASN A 91 -21.98 -7.33 -4.56
C ASN A 91 -22.01 -8.23 -3.33
#